data_AF-A0A975TQS3-F1
#
_entry.id   AF-A0A975TQS3-F1
#
_cell.length_a   1.000
_cell.length_b   1.000
_cell.length_c   1.000
_cell.angle_alpha   90.00
_cell.angle_beta   90.00
_cell.angle_gamma   90.00
#
_symmetry.space_group_name_H-M   'P 1'
#
loop_
_entity.id
_entity.type
_entity.pdbx_description
1 polymer ?
#
loop_
_entity_poly.entity_id
_entity_poly.type
_entity_poly.pdbx_seq_one_letter_code
_entity_poly.pdbx_strand_id
1 'polypeptide(L)'
;MNKHRRLAQIPAANVDANPARVRSAPGRDYTRRGLNRFTSDIDREGWFTAPRILAQHQLPNRFFTRDRTAFDKGHFVLCNAAGWGDTCAEVQAANGDTFHVTNCSPQGDGFQPLQSGRAVGQVGEPRFDRSHSRASACFRRSGPCV
;
A
#
# COMPACT_ATOMS: atom_id res chain seq x y z
N MET A 1 13.44 -6.95 6.13
CA MET A 1 13.57 -5.64 6.80
C MET A 1 15.03 -5.41 7.13
N ASN A 2 15.61 -4.25 6.80
CA ASN A 2 16.99 -3.94 7.18
C ASN A 2 17.02 -3.28 8.57
N LYS A 3 17.68 -3.90 9.55
CA LYS A 3 17.72 -3.41 10.94
C LYS A 3 18.42 -2.06 11.12
N HIS A 4 19.47 -1.79 10.34
CA HIS A 4 20.27 -0.57 10.46
C HIS A 4 19.56 0.63 9.82
N ARG A 5 19.00 0.43 8.62
CA ARG A 5 18.25 1.47 7.90
C ARG A 5 16.80 1.60 8.36
N ARG A 6 16.27 0.58 9.05
CA ARG A 6 14.87 0.48 9.52
C ARG A 6 13.84 0.59 8.40
N LEU A 7 14.25 0.17 7.20
CA LEU A 7 13.47 0.21 5.95
C LEU A 7 13.43 -1.17 5.29
N ALA A 8 12.35 -1.45 4.57
CA ALA A 8 12.29 -2.65 3.73
C ALA A 8 13.28 -2.51 2.56
N GLN A 9 14.05 -3.56 2.30
CA GLN A 9 14.96 -3.62 1.14
C GLN A 9 14.22 -4.10 -0.10
N ILE A 10 13.49 -5.20 0.03
CA ILE A 10 12.73 -5.82 -1.05
C ILE A 10 11.34 -6.19 -0.51
N PRO A 11 10.40 -5.26 -0.49
CA PRO A 11 8.98 -5.56 -0.39
C PRO A 11 8.50 -6.30 -1.64
N ALA A 12 7.61 -7.26 -1.42
CA ALA A 12 7.03 -8.06 -2.48
C ALA A 12 5.58 -8.41 -2.15
N ALA A 13 4.73 -8.46 -3.18
CA ALA A 13 3.34 -8.87 -3.05
C ALA A 13 2.84 -9.60 -4.29
N ASN A 14 1.92 -10.52 -4.06
CA ASN A 14 1.08 -11.08 -5.09
C ASN A 14 -0.06 -10.10 -5.38
N VAL A 15 -0.39 -9.94 -6.65
CA VAL A 15 -1.44 -9.07 -7.16
C VAL A 15 -2.47 -9.95 -7.85
N ASP A 16 -3.72 -9.92 -7.39
CA ASP A 16 -4.85 -10.53 -8.09
C ASP A 16 -5.78 -9.44 -8.62
N ALA A 17 -5.94 -9.39 -9.94
CA ALA A 17 -6.79 -8.41 -10.62
C ALA A 17 -8.21 -8.95 -10.91
N ASN A 18 -8.53 -10.19 -10.50
CA ASN A 18 -9.83 -10.78 -10.68
C ASN A 18 -10.91 -9.96 -9.94
N PRO A 19 -11.91 -9.40 -10.66
CA PRO A 19 -12.97 -8.63 -10.01
C PRO A 19 -13.71 -9.39 -8.92
N ALA A 20 -13.84 -10.72 -9.04
CA ALA A 20 -14.47 -11.57 -8.04
C ALA A 20 -13.64 -11.73 -6.75
N ARG A 21 -12.34 -11.42 -6.78
CA ARG A 21 -11.46 -11.45 -5.58
C ARG A 21 -11.24 -10.05 -5.01
N VAL A 22 -11.25 -9.03 -5.85
CA VAL A 22 -11.15 -7.62 -5.42
C VAL A 22 -12.49 -7.11 -4.88
N ARG A 23 -13.63 -7.67 -5.35
CA ARG A 23 -14.99 -7.35 -4.93
C ARG A 23 -15.76 -8.63 -4.59
N SER A 24 -15.29 -9.34 -3.58
CA SER A 24 -15.70 -10.72 -3.26
C SER A 24 -17.14 -10.90 -2.79
N ALA A 25 -17.78 -9.84 -2.29
CA ALA A 25 -19.18 -9.84 -1.88
C ALA A 25 -19.98 -8.72 -2.56
N PRO A 26 -21.10 -9.03 -3.25
CA PRO A 26 -22.01 -8.04 -3.81
C PRO A 26 -22.57 -7.07 -2.76
N GLY A 27 -22.82 -5.81 -3.16
CA GLY A 27 -23.43 -4.80 -2.28
C GLY A 27 -22.52 -4.23 -1.20
N ARG A 28 -21.24 -4.65 -1.11
CA ARG A 28 -20.25 -4.05 -0.21
C ARG A 28 -19.51 -2.89 -0.89
N ASP A 29 -19.13 -1.90 -0.08
CA ASP A 29 -18.34 -0.76 -0.51
C ASP A 29 -16.83 -1.09 -0.43
N TYR A 30 -16.22 -1.29 -1.61
CA TYR A 30 -14.78 -1.53 -1.77
C TYR A 30 -14.00 -0.25 -2.11
N THR A 31 -14.63 0.92 -2.00
CA THR A 31 -13.90 2.19 -2.09
C THR A 31 -12.97 2.35 -0.89
N ARG A 32 -12.02 3.28 -1.01
CA ARG A 32 -11.15 3.69 0.11
C ARG A 32 -11.97 4.02 1.37
N ARG A 33 -13.10 4.69 1.23
CA ARG A 33 -14.02 5.03 2.34
C ARG A 33 -14.63 3.76 2.95
N GLY A 34 -15.17 2.87 2.12
CA GLY A 34 -15.82 1.64 2.58
C GLY A 34 -14.88 0.68 3.31
N LEU A 35 -13.69 0.43 2.72
CA LEU A 35 -12.71 -0.48 3.31
C LEU A 35 -12.11 0.04 4.62
N ASN A 36 -11.99 1.36 4.78
CA ASN A 36 -11.51 1.95 6.02
C ASN A 36 -12.62 2.37 6.99
N ARG A 37 -13.89 2.17 6.61
CA ARG A 37 -15.07 2.57 7.39
C ARG A 37 -15.05 4.05 7.79
N PHE A 38 -14.60 4.91 6.88
CA PHE A 38 -14.56 6.35 7.12
C PHE A 38 -15.96 6.95 7.24
N THR A 39 -16.16 7.73 8.29
CA THR A 39 -17.40 8.42 8.64
C THR A 39 -17.41 9.86 8.16
N SER A 40 -16.24 10.43 7.84
CA SER A 40 -16.08 11.80 7.38
C SER A 40 -15.14 11.90 6.17
N ASP A 41 -15.10 13.04 5.48
CA ASP A 41 -14.15 13.34 4.39
C ASP A 41 -12.74 13.67 4.90
N ILE A 42 -12.61 13.98 6.19
CA ILE A 42 -11.31 14.25 6.82
C ILE A 42 -10.61 12.98 7.33
N ASP A 43 -11.31 11.86 7.39
CA ASP A 43 -10.75 10.60 7.87
C ASP A 43 -9.59 10.13 6.97
N ARG A 44 -8.56 9.59 7.60
CA ARG A 44 -7.35 9.08 6.95
C ARG A 44 -6.94 7.77 7.58
N GLU A 45 -6.23 6.96 6.81
CA GLU A 45 -5.75 5.66 7.27
C GLU A 45 -4.72 5.84 8.39
N GLY A 46 -4.87 5.04 9.44
CA GLY A 46 -3.90 4.93 10.51
C GLY A 46 -2.68 4.16 10.05
N TRP A 47 -1.49 4.66 10.38
CA TRP A 47 -0.23 3.95 10.14
C TRP A 47 0.29 3.30 11.42
N PHE A 48 0.67 2.04 11.32
CA PHE A 48 1.03 1.21 12.49
C PHE A 48 2.44 0.64 12.39
N THR A 49 3.06 0.41 13.55
CA THR A 49 4.27 -0.41 13.62
C THR A 49 3.91 -1.88 13.44
N ALA A 50 4.70 -2.62 12.67
CA ALA A 50 4.47 -4.05 12.48
C ALA A 50 4.80 -4.83 13.76
N PRO A 51 3.85 -5.58 14.37
CA PRO A 51 4.10 -6.28 15.63
C PRO A 51 5.12 -7.41 15.51
N ARG A 52 5.30 -7.94 14.29
CA ARG A 52 6.26 -9.00 13.95
C ARG A 52 7.73 -8.57 13.97
N ILE A 53 8.03 -7.27 14.06
CA ILE A 53 9.39 -6.73 14.08
C ILE A 53 9.54 -5.90 15.37
N LEU A 54 10.68 -6.01 16.05
CA LEU A 54 10.94 -5.17 17.23
C LEU A 54 10.88 -3.68 16.86
N ALA A 55 10.23 -2.87 17.70
CA ALA A 55 10.01 -1.45 17.42
C ALA A 55 11.31 -0.67 17.14
N GLN A 56 12.42 -1.03 17.81
CA GLN A 56 13.73 -0.42 17.59
C GLN A 56 14.32 -0.66 16.19
N HIS A 57 13.81 -1.65 15.44
CA HIS A 57 14.22 -1.96 14.07
C HIS A 57 13.28 -1.37 13.01
N GLN A 58 12.34 -0.52 13.41
CA GLN A 58 11.37 0.13 12.53
C GLN A 58 11.48 1.64 12.65
N LEU A 59 11.14 2.36 11.58
CA LEU A 59 10.90 3.80 11.70
C LEU A 59 9.60 4.02 12.47
N PRO A 60 9.63 4.77 13.58
CA PRO A 60 8.40 5.06 14.32
C PRO A 60 7.52 6.01 13.52
N ASN A 61 6.19 5.90 13.62
CA ASN A 61 5.26 6.79 12.92
C ASN A 61 5.55 8.29 13.16
N ARG A 62 6.04 8.64 14.37
CA ARG A 62 6.48 10.00 14.73
C ARG A 62 7.53 10.61 13.79
N PHE A 63 8.34 9.77 13.14
CA PHE A 63 9.33 10.22 12.16
C PHE A 63 8.65 10.98 11.01
N PHE A 64 7.48 10.52 10.57
CA PHE A 64 6.73 11.09 9.44
C PHE A 64 5.68 12.12 9.84
N THR A 65 5.44 12.33 11.15
CA THR A 65 4.41 13.26 11.63
C THR A 65 5.02 14.45 12.36
N ARG A 66 6.33 14.42 12.65
CA ARG A 66 7.07 15.50 13.33
C ARG A 66 8.32 15.92 12.55
N ASP A 67 8.29 15.73 11.24
CA ASP A 67 9.36 16.10 10.30
C ASP A 67 9.11 17.45 9.61
N ARG A 68 8.08 18.19 10.02
CA ARG A 68 7.63 19.42 9.35
C ARG A 68 7.24 19.18 7.90
N THR A 69 6.54 18.07 7.65
CA THR A 69 6.05 17.67 6.32
C THR A 69 7.16 17.56 5.29
N ALA A 70 8.37 17.19 5.73
CA ALA A 70 9.51 16.99 4.84
C ALA A 70 9.39 15.70 4.04
N PHE A 71 8.73 14.69 4.60
CA PHE A 71 8.56 13.40 3.99
C PHE A 71 7.14 12.89 4.07
N ASP A 72 6.81 12.25 2.98
CA ASP A 72 5.51 11.72 2.69
C ASP A 72 5.58 10.19 2.86
N LYS A 73 4.54 9.55 3.42
CA LYS A 73 4.51 8.10 3.63
C LYS A 73 4.22 7.31 2.35
N GLY A 74 5.26 7.11 1.54
CA GLY A 74 5.14 6.38 0.29
C GLY A 74 5.05 4.87 0.48
N HIS A 75 3.96 4.27 0.01
CA HIS A 75 3.78 2.81 0.01
C HIS A 75 4.79 2.13 -0.93
N PHE A 76 5.38 1.04 -0.47
CA PHE A 76 6.12 0.14 -1.34
C PHE A 76 5.20 -0.81 -2.11
N VAL A 77 4.37 -1.55 -1.39
CA VAL A 77 3.26 -2.32 -1.96
C VAL A 77 2.01 -1.45 -1.86
N LEU A 78 1.39 -1.17 -3.00
CA LEU A 78 0.16 -0.40 -3.06
C LEU A 78 -1.02 -1.19 -2.49
N CYS A 79 -1.87 -0.47 -1.77
CA CYS A 79 -3.13 -0.96 -1.24
C CYS A 79 -4.02 -1.66 -2.30
N ASN A 80 -4.12 -1.11 -3.51
CA ASN A 80 -4.88 -1.70 -4.62
C ASN A 80 -4.26 -2.99 -5.19
N ALA A 81 -2.99 -3.26 -4.90
CA ALA A 81 -2.29 -4.45 -5.37
C ALA A 81 -2.50 -5.62 -4.40
N ALA A 82 -2.63 -5.35 -3.09
CA ALA A 82 -2.78 -6.37 -2.06
C ALA A 82 -4.24 -6.62 -1.63
N GLY A 83 -5.16 -5.68 -1.89
CA GLY A 83 -6.57 -5.77 -1.45
C GLY A 83 -7.42 -6.74 -2.26
N TRP A 84 -7.19 -8.04 -2.13
CA TRP A 84 -7.98 -9.11 -2.75
C TRP A 84 -8.17 -10.27 -1.74
N GLY A 85 -9.22 -11.06 -1.93
CA GLY A 85 -9.56 -12.20 -1.07
C GLY A 85 -10.89 -12.84 -1.44
N ASP A 86 -11.26 -13.91 -0.74
CA ASP A 86 -12.49 -14.66 -0.99
C ASP A 86 -13.68 -14.03 -0.26
N THR A 87 -13.38 -13.21 0.75
CA THR A 87 -14.37 -12.48 1.53
C THR A 87 -14.06 -10.99 1.63
N CYS A 88 -15.08 -10.17 1.90
CA CYS A 88 -14.89 -8.73 2.11
C CYS A 88 -13.96 -8.45 3.31
N ALA A 89 -13.96 -9.32 4.31
CA ALA A 89 -13.11 -9.20 5.49
C ALA A 89 -11.63 -9.43 5.14
N GLU A 90 -11.34 -10.41 4.29
CA GLU A 90 -9.97 -10.64 3.80
C GLU A 90 -9.48 -9.49 2.94
N VAL A 91 -10.31 -8.96 2.03
CA VAL A 91 -9.99 -7.78 1.23
C VAL A 91 -9.67 -6.59 2.15
N GLN A 92 -10.49 -6.36 3.18
CA GLN A 92 -10.28 -5.30 4.17
C GLN A 92 -8.99 -5.51 4.97
N ALA A 93 -8.71 -6.73 5.42
CA ALA A 93 -7.51 -7.07 6.17
C ALA A 93 -6.24 -6.89 5.33
N ALA A 94 -6.24 -7.39 4.09
CA ALA A 94 -5.12 -7.29 3.17
C ALA A 94 -4.82 -5.83 2.78
N ASN A 95 -5.87 -5.02 2.62
CA ASN A 95 -5.76 -3.58 2.44
C ASN A 95 -5.11 -2.92 3.67
N GLY A 96 -5.63 -3.20 4.87
CA GLY A 96 -5.12 -2.68 6.14
C GLY A 96 -3.66 -3.05 6.40
N ASP A 97 -3.24 -4.26 6.01
CA ASP A 97 -1.87 -4.74 6.19
C ASP A 97 -0.83 -3.91 5.44
N THR A 98 -1.23 -3.19 4.37
CA THR A 98 -0.33 -2.28 3.65
C THR A 98 0.01 -1.01 4.43
N PHE A 99 -0.74 -0.66 5.49
CA PHE A 99 -0.54 0.52 6.33
C PHE A 99 0.40 0.31 7.52
N HIS A 100 1.26 -0.71 7.43
CA HIS A 100 2.40 -0.82 8.33
C HIS A 100 3.55 0.07 7.85
N VAL A 101 4.19 0.80 8.77
CA VAL A 101 5.38 1.64 8.46
C VAL A 101 6.53 0.84 7.83
N THR A 102 6.53 -0.48 7.99
CA THR A 102 7.48 -1.38 7.34
C THR A 102 7.26 -1.55 5.84
N ASN A 103 6.09 -1.16 5.33
CA ASN A 103 5.74 -1.09 3.92
C ASN A 103 5.87 0.36 3.38
N CYS A 104 6.60 1.23 4.09
CA CYS A 104 6.75 2.63 3.73
C CYS A 104 8.21 3.02 3.59
N SER A 105 8.49 3.97 2.68
CA SER A 105 9.71 4.78 2.70
C SER A 105 9.38 6.27 2.80
N PRO A 106 10.27 7.09 3.39
CA PRO A 106 10.24 8.53 3.19
C PRO A 106 10.34 8.83 1.68
N GLN A 107 9.38 9.57 1.15
CA GLN A 107 9.39 10.07 -0.23
C GLN A 107 9.23 11.58 -0.18
N GLY A 108 9.97 12.31 -1.03
CA GLY A 108 9.79 13.74 -1.17
C GLY A 108 8.55 14.08 -2.00
N ASP A 109 8.11 15.33 -1.91
CA ASP A 109 6.97 15.85 -2.66
C ASP A 109 7.11 15.54 -4.17
N GLY A 110 6.02 15.04 -4.76
CA GLY A 110 5.93 14.73 -6.19
C GLY A 110 6.32 13.29 -6.58
N PHE A 111 6.85 12.49 -5.66
CA PHE A 111 7.20 11.08 -5.93
C PHE A 111 6.17 10.07 -5.38
N GLN A 112 5.17 10.53 -4.64
CA GLN A 112 4.13 9.63 -4.13
C GLN A 112 3.17 9.19 -5.24
N PRO A 113 2.92 7.87 -5.41
CA PRO A 113 1.79 7.41 -6.19
C PRO A 113 0.51 7.82 -5.47
N LEU A 114 -0.26 8.74 -6.07
CA LEU A 114 -1.63 8.99 -5.62
C LEU A 114 -2.38 7.65 -5.63
N GLN A 115 -3.00 7.31 -4.50
CA GLN A 115 -3.96 6.19 -4.40
C GLN A 115 -5.12 6.28 -5.42
N SER A 116 -5.24 7.40 -6.16
CA SER A 116 -6.24 7.68 -7.20
C SER A 116 -5.74 7.55 -8.66
N GLY A 117 -4.57 6.95 -8.91
CA GLY A 117 -4.21 6.53 -10.28
C GLY A 117 -3.60 7.60 -11.18
N ARG A 118 -2.91 8.61 -10.62
CA ARG A 118 -1.89 9.35 -11.37
C ARG A 118 -0.50 8.86 -10.93
N ALA A 119 0.23 8.36 -11.92
CA ALA A 119 1.50 7.68 -11.79
C ALA A 119 2.59 8.59 -11.19
N VAL A 120 3.48 7.97 -10.41
CA VAL A 120 4.85 8.45 -10.22
C VAL A 120 5.44 8.71 -11.61
N GLY A 121 6.23 9.79 -11.74
CA GLY A 121 6.84 10.23 -13.00
C GLY A 121 7.27 9.07 -13.90
N GLN A 122 6.98 9.20 -15.20
CA GLN A 122 7.13 8.23 -16.29
C GLN A 122 8.46 7.45 -16.29
N VAL A 123 8.61 6.53 -15.35
CA VAL A 123 9.64 5.51 -15.36
C VAL A 123 8.94 4.22 -14.93
N GLY A 124 8.28 3.60 -15.91
CA GLY A 124 7.99 2.16 -15.87
C GLY A 124 6.65 1.72 -15.29
N GLU A 125 5.58 2.51 -15.39
CA GLU A 125 4.24 1.89 -15.43
C GLU A 125 3.97 1.48 -16.89
N PRO A 126 4.12 0.20 -17.28
CA PRO A 126 3.28 -0.27 -18.36
C PRO A 126 1.86 0.00 -17.90
N ARG A 127 1.11 0.81 -18.66
CA ARG A 127 -0.34 0.90 -18.50
C ARG A 127 -0.80 -0.54 -18.32
N PHE A 128 -1.41 -0.84 -17.18
CA PHE A 128 -2.15 -2.09 -17.05
C PHE A 128 -3.36 -1.93 -17.98
N ASP A 129 -3.11 -2.12 -19.27
CA ASP A 129 -4.10 -2.22 -20.29
C ASP A 129 -4.92 -3.44 -19.92
N ARG A 130 -6.12 -3.16 -19.41
CA ARG A 130 -7.11 -4.16 -19.01
C ARG A 130 -7.52 -5.07 -20.18
N SER A 131 -7.05 -4.82 -21.40
CA SER A 131 -7.37 -5.64 -22.57
C SER A 131 -6.40 -6.78 -22.88
N HIS A 132 -5.19 -6.87 -22.27
CA HIS A 132 -4.16 -7.82 -22.74
C HIS A 132 -3.49 -8.75 -21.71
N SER A 133 -3.93 -8.80 -20.45
CA SER A 133 -3.37 -9.74 -19.47
C SER A 133 -4.36 -10.85 -19.12
N ARG A 134 -4.18 -12.03 -19.73
CA ARG A 134 -4.79 -13.29 -19.28
C ARG A 134 -4.28 -13.77 -17.91
N ALA A 135 -3.33 -13.07 -17.29
CA ALA A 135 -2.85 -13.39 -15.96
C ALA A 135 -3.73 -12.70 -14.91
N SER A 136 -4.54 -13.49 -14.22
CA SER A 136 -5.28 -13.02 -13.04
C SER A 136 -4.34 -12.69 -11.87
N ALA A 137 -3.14 -13.30 -11.83
CA ALA A 137 -2.15 -13.12 -10.77
C ALA A 137 -0.79 -12.67 -11.31
N CYS A 138 -0.15 -11.70 -10.63
CA CYS A 138 1.19 -11.18 -10.95
C CYS A 138 1.99 -10.91 -9.66
N PHE A 139 3.32 -10.99 -9.71
CA PHE A 139 4.19 -10.72 -8.58
C PHE A 139 4.96 -9.41 -8.80
N ARG A 140 4.88 -8.46 -7.85
CA ARG A 140 5.59 -7.18 -7.92
C ARG A 140 6.64 -7.06 -6.83
N ARG A 141 7.79 -6.47 -7.18
CA ARG A 141 8.85 -6.05 -6.26
C ARG A 141 9.07 -4.55 -6.40
N SER A 142 9.23 -3.88 -5.28
CA SER A 142 9.68 -2.48 -5.20
C SER A 142 10.76 -2.38 -4.12
N GLY A 143 11.42 -1.23 -3.98
CA GLY A 143 12.43 -1.04 -2.93
C GLY A 143 13.24 0.24 -3.13
N PRO A 144 13.87 0.77 -2.06
CA PRO A 144 14.75 1.92 -2.18
C PRO A 144 16.05 1.50 -2.88
N CYS A 145 16.60 2.38 -3.72
CA CYS A 145 17.92 2.18 -4.32
C CYS A 145 18.98 2.11 -3.20
N VAL A 146 19.89 1.14 -3.31
CA VAL A 146 20.91 0.80 -2.29
C VAL A 146 22.11 1.73 -2.29
#